data_AF-A0A357D0Y1-F1
#
_entry.id   AF-A0A357D0Y1-F1
#
_cell.length_a   1.000
_cell.length_b   1.000
_cell.length_c   1.000
_cell.angle_alpha   90.00
_cell.angle_beta   90.00
_cell.angle_gamma   90.00
#
_symmetry.space_group_name_H-M   'P 1'
#
loop_
_entity.id
_entity.type
_entity.pdbx_description
1 polymer ?
#
loop_
_entity_poly.entity_id
_entity_poly.type
_entity_poly.pdbx_seq_one_letter_code
_entity_poly.pdbx_strand_id
1 'polypeptide(L)' 'MTAQYQKYQQQSVSSLTAGEQIVLLFEQACINIAKGINFIEKKDIQGAHNSIVKAENIYNYLIENLDFHYQISSDL' A
#
# COMPACT_ATOMS: atom_id res chain seq x y z
N MET A 1 22.32 16.67 18.62
CA MET A 1 22.00 16.90 17.20
C MET A 1 21.10 15.77 16.66
N THR A 2 19.91 15.54 17.22
CA THR A 2 19.10 14.35 16.85
C THR A 2 17.59 14.56 16.76
N ALA A 3 17.02 15.61 17.39
CA ALA A 3 15.56 15.82 17.39
C ALA A 3 14.99 16.45 16.09
N GLN A 4 15.81 17.18 15.34
CA GLN A 4 15.32 17.92 14.16
C GLN A 4 15.15 17.02 12.92
N TYR A 5 16.03 16.04 12.72
CA TYR A 5 15.95 15.10 11.59
C TYR A 5 14.71 14.19 11.65
N GLN A 6 14.29 13.79 12.87
CA GLN A 6 13.05 13.02 13.05
C GLN A 6 11.80 13.83 12.69
N LYS A 7 11.79 15.14 12.97
CA LYS A 7 10.69 16.03 12.56
C LYS A 7 10.62 16.22 11.05
N TYR A 8 11.77 16.34 10.37
CA TYR A 8 11.81 16.42 8.91
C TYR A 8 11.29 15.13 8.26
N GLN A 9 11.67 13.95 8.75
CA GLN A 9 11.11 12.69 8.24
C GLN A 9 9.59 12.59 8.49
N GLN A 10 9.10 13.00 9.66
CA GLN A 10 7.66 13.03 9.94
C GLN A 10 6.90 14.05 9.07
N GLN A 11 7.51 15.20 8.76
CA GLN A 11 6.89 16.21 7.89
C GLN A 11 6.85 15.78 6.41
N SER A 12 7.85 15.03 5.93
CA SER A 12 7.84 14.49 4.57
C SER A 12 6.78 13.40 4.36
N VAL A 13 6.46 12.61 5.38
CA VAL A 13 5.34 11.64 5.33
C VAL A 13 3.99 12.36 5.38
N SER A 14 3.92 13.52 6.05
CA SER A 14 2.70 14.34 6.20
C SER A 14 2.38 15.20 4.96
N SER A 15 3.22 15.20 3.94
CA SER A 15 3.05 16.01 2.72
C SER A 15 2.75 15.20 1.46
N LEU A 16 2.57 13.88 1.55
CA LEU A 16 2.20 13.08 0.38
C LEU A 16 0.84 13.54 -0.11
N THR A 17 0.79 14.00 -1.36
CA THR A 17 -0.45 14.30 -2.05
C THR A 17 -1.31 13.03 -2.15
N ALA A 18 -2.63 13.17 -2.28
CA ALA A 18 -3.52 12.01 -2.41
C ALA A 18 -3.11 11.07 -3.56
N GLY A 19 -2.57 11.61 -4.66
CA GLY A 19 -2.04 10.83 -5.77
C GLY A 19 -0.79 10.01 -5.41
N GLU A 20 0.17 10.59 -4.69
CA GLU A 20 1.37 9.86 -4.24
C GLU A 20 1.03 8.77 -3.22
N GLN A 21 0.02 9.00 -2.37
CA GLN A 21 -0.49 7.98 -1.45
C GLN A 21 -1.06 6.78 -2.20
N ILE A 22 -1.83 7.00 -3.28
CA ILE A 22 -2.37 5.93 -4.12
C ILE A 22 -1.22 5.12 -4.77
N VAL A 23 -0.22 5.79 -5.33
CA VAL A 23 0.94 5.12 -5.94
C VAL A 23 1.69 4.25 -4.92
N LEU A 24 1.93 4.78 -3.72
CA LEU A 24 2.59 4.04 -2.63
C LEU A 24 1.77 2.82 -2.19
N LEU A 25 0.45 2.95 -2.11
CA LEU A 25 -0.45 1.84 -1.77
C LEU A 25 -0.36 0.73 -2.83
N PHE A 26 -0.40 1.08 -4.12
CA PHE A 26 -0.22 0.10 -5.20
C PHE A 26 1.15 -0.58 -5.17
N GLU A 27 2.22 0.19 -4.95
CA GLU A 27 3.57 -0.38 -4.81
C GLU A 27 3.62 -1.37 -3.63
N GLN A 28 3.03 -1.00 -2.50
CA GLN A 28 2.99 -1.83 -1.31
C GLN A 28 2.13 -3.09 -1.51
N ALA A 29 1.05 -3.02 -2.29
CA ALA A 29 0.24 -4.18 -2.68
C ALA A 29 1.07 -5.16 -3.54
N CYS A 30 1.78 -4.66 -4.56
CA CYS A 30 2.67 -5.47 -5.39
C CYS A 30 3.76 -6.19 -4.57
N ILE A 31 4.39 -5.49 -3.61
CA ILE A 31 5.37 -6.08 -2.70
C ILE A 31 4.75 -7.20 -1.86
N ASN A 32 3.53 -7.01 -1.35
CA ASN A 32 2.86 -8.03 -0.54
C ASN A 32 2.49 -9.27 -1.38
N ILE A 33 2.07 -9.09 -2.62
CA ILE A 33 1.83 -10.20 -3.56
C ILE A 33 3.13 -10.97 -3.83
N ALA A 34 4.23 -10.27 -4.13
CA ALA A 34 5.54 -10.89 -4.35
C ALA A 34 6.02 -11.68 -3.12
N LYS A 35 5.82 -11.14 -1.91
CA LYS A 35 6.07 -11.86 -0.66
C LYS A 35 5.19 -13.09 -0.51
N GLY A 36 3.91 -12.99 -0.85
CA GLY A 36 2.97 -14.10 -0.85
C GLY A 36 3.46 -15.25 -1.74
N ILE A 37 3.88 -14.95 -2.97
CA ILE A 37 4.47 -15.92 -3.89
C ILE A 37 5.69 -16.59 -3.26
N ASN A 38 6.61 -15.81 -2.68
CA ASN A 38 7.81 -16.37 -2.05
C ASN A 38 7.49 -17.27 -0.85
N PHE A 39 6.47 -16.94 -0.05
CA PHE A 39 6.02 -17.79 1.05
C PHE A 39 5.38 -19.09 0.54
N ILE A 40 4.59 -19.04 -0.55
CA ILE A 40 4.04 -20.23 -1.21
C ILE A 40 5.16 -21.16 -1.68
N GLU A 41 6.19 -20.63 -2.34
CA GLU A 41 7.36 -21.40 -2.79
C GLU A 41 8.09 -22.08 -1.62
N LYS A 42 8.17 -21.39 -0.48
CA LYS A 42 8.75 -21.91 0.77
C LYS A 42 7.82 -22.86 1.55
N LYS A 43 6.62 -23.14 1.05
CA LYS A 43 5.55 -23.90 1.74
C LYS A 43 5.13 -23.29 3.08
N ASP A 44 5.37 -22.00 3.28
CA ASP A 44 4.88 -21.25 4.43
C ASP A 44 3.48 -20.70 4.15
N ILE A 45 2.47 -21.53 4.42
CA ILE A 45 1.07 -21.21 4.17
C ILE A 45 0.59 -20.04 5.02
N GLN A 46 1.09 -19.93 6.26
CA GLN A 46 0.71 -18.84 7.16
C GLN A 46 1.30 -17.51 6.69
N GLY A 47 2.57 -17.50 6.32
CA GLY A 47 3.23 -16.33 5.72
C GLY A 47 2.54 -15.88 4.44
N ALA A 48 2.17 -16.84 3.58
CA ALA A 48 1.45 -16.57 2.34
C ALA A 48 0.08 -15.93 2.61
N HIS A 49 -0.74 -16.53 3.48
CA HIS A 49 -2.05 -16.01 3.85
C HIS A 49 -1.96 -14.59 4.40
N ASN A 50 -1.03 -14.34 5.34
CA ASN A 50 -0.83 -13.02 5.93
C ASN A 50 -0.43 -11.96 4.89
N SER A 51 0.42 -12.33 3.94
CA SER A 51 0.82 -11.44 2.84
C SER A 51 -0.32 -11.14 1.87
N ILE A 52 -1.15 -12.14 1.56
CA ILE A 52 -2.32 -11.99 0.68
C ILE A 52 -3.38 -11.10 1.33
N VAL A 53 -3.72 -11.34 2.61
CA VAL A 53 -4.69 -10.51 3.35
C VAL A 53 -4.22 -9.05 3.43
N LYS A 54 -2.91 -8.80 3.56
CA LYS A 54 -2.37 -7.44 3.53
C LYS A 54 -2.56 -6.77 2.17
N ALA A 55 -2.36 -7.48 1.07
CA ALA A 55 -2.63 -6.96 -0.26
C ALA A 55 -4.14 -6.69 -0.45
N GLU A 56 -4.99 -7.62 -0.04
CA GLU A 56 -6.46 -7.49 -0.09
C GLU A 56 -6.95 -6.25 0.68
N ASN A 57 -6.46 -6.03 1.90
CA ASN A 57 -6.80 -4.84 2.69
C ASN A 57 -6.42 -3.53 1.99
N ILE A 58 -5.30 -3.50 1.27
CA ILE A 58 -4.90 -2.32 0.49
C ILE A 58 -5.89 -2.08 -0.66
N TYR A 59 -6.27 -3.13 -1.39
CA TYR A 59 -7.27 -3.01 -2.45
C TYR A 59 -8.64 -2.60 -1.91
N ASN A 60 -9.08 -3.16 -0.78
CA ASN A 60 -10.34 -2.75 -0.14
C ASN A 60 -10.29 -1.29 0.28
N TYR A 61 -9.20 -0.84 0.90
CA TYR A 61 -9.01 0.57 1.25
C TYR A 61 -9.06 1.46 0.00
N LEU A 62 -8.39 1.07 -1.08
CA LEU A 62 -8.45 1.80 -2.35
C LEU A 62 -9.87 1.83 -2.89
N ILE A 63 -10.61 0.72 -2.93
CA ILE A 63 -11.99 0.68 -3.43
C ILE A 63 -12.93 1.56 -2.57
N GLU A 64 -12.76 1.55 -1.25
CA GLU A 64 -13.58 2.35 -0.33
C GLU A 64 -13.27 3.85 -0.37
N ASN A 65 -12.01 4.23 -0.65
CA ASN A 65 -11.56 5.62 -0.59
C ASN A 65 -11.40 6.27 -1.98
N LEU A 66 -11.26 5.48 -3.03
CA LEU A 66 -11.31 5.95 -4.41
C LEU A 66 -12.79 6.16 -4.75
N ASP A 67 -13.35 7.25 -4.23
CA ASP A 67 -14.70 7.68 -4.53
C ASP A 67 -14.85 7.79 -6.05
N PHE A 68 -15.65 6.88 -6.64
CA PHE A 68 -16.04 6.90 -8.05
C PHE A 68 -16.82 8.19 -8.42
N HIS A 69 -17.01 9.14 -7.50
CA HIS A 69 -17.52 10.48 -7.78
C HIS A 69 -16.66 11.32 -8.73
N TYR A 70 -15.38 11.00 -8.95
CA TYR A 70 -14.62 11.68 -10.00
C TYR A 70 -14.82 10.94 -11.32
N GLN A 71 -15.48 11.61 -12.27
CA GLN A 71 -15.93 11.14 -13.59
C GLN A 71 -14.84 10.52 -14.53
N ILE A 72 -13.62 10.28 -14.04
CA ILE A 72 -12.48 9.68 -14.75
C ILE A 72 -12.31 8.19 -14.37
N SER A 73 -13.03 7.69 -13.36
CA SER A 73 -13.00 6.27 -12.96
C SER A 73 -13.59 5.29 -13.98
N SER A 74 -14.12 5.78 -15.12
CA SER A 74 -14.67 4.95 -16.18
C SER A 74 -13.67 4.61 -17.30
N ASP A 75 -12.43 5.12 -17.24
CA ASP A 75 -11.44 4.99 -18.33
C ASP A 75 -10.10 4.33 -17.91
N LEU A 76 -10.05 3.67 -16.74
CA LEU A 76 -8.95 2.77 -16.38
C LEU A 76 -9.39 1.30 -16.49
#